data_AF-A0A4Q3E7H6-F1
#
_entry.id   AF-A0A4Q3E7H6-F1
#
_cell.length_a   1.000
_cell.length_b   1.000
_cell.length_c   1.000
_cell.angle_alpha   90.00
_cell.angle_beta   90.00
_cell.angle_gamma   90.00
#
_symmetry.space_group_name_H-M   'P 1'
#
loop_
_entity.id
_entity.type
_entity.pdbx_description
1 polymer ?
#
loop_
_entity_poly.entity_id
_entity_poly.type
_entity_poly.pdbx_seq_one_letter_code
_entity_poly.pdbx_strand_id
1 'polypeptide(L)'
;FGEIVASLTVEQLNGAAIAAGLEPETPGSLNVRIQASIGLEESDAMYSNTIRINVTPYQAFIPLAELFLVGDTTDHDWNNDNGNAPLFRDPANQFMYYYTGYFNVDGSGDDGFKLLTTLGSWHPQYGSVGEGLLGVSNADGSNEAGAIAVPSSGYYTLTVDTENMTYSLVPFDASAAPNYSTIGLIGSATASLTGGDGWAADLNMTNTSNNPHLWRASDVVLSDGEAKFREGDAWTNSWGNTTALSGQGNNNNDPNVPVFGGTYDIWFNDLDGRYIFVPIN
;
A
#
# COMPACT_ATOMS: atom_id res chain seq x y z
N PHE A 1 12.02 29.71 -43.57
CA PHE A 1 12.44 29.64 -42.17
C PHE A 1 11.57 28.60 -41.51
N GLY A 2 12.17 27.57 -40.89
CA GLY A 2 11.42 26.51 -40.22
C GLY A 2 10.74 27.05 -38.96
N GLU A 3 9.55 26.55 -38.68
CA GLU A 3 8.83 26.85 -37.44
C GLU A 3 9.55 26.15 -36.27
N ILE A 4 9.89 26.89 -35.22
CA ILE A 4 10.47 26.32 -34.00
C ILE A 4 9.30 26.08 -33.04
N VAL A 5 9.01 24.82 -32.75
CA VAL A 5 7.89 24.40 -31.88
C VAL A 5 8.46 23.71 -30.65
N ALA A 6 7.96 24.07 -29.47
CA ALA A 6 8.15 23.32 -28.23
C ALA A 6 6.85 22.61 -27.86
N SER A 7 6.93 21.35 -27.48
CA SER A 7 5.78 20.54 -27.04
C SER A 7 6.03 20.02 -25.63
N LEU A 8 4.97 19.94 -24.82
CA LEU A 8 4.99 19.33 -23.49
C LEU A 8 4.04 18.12 -23.50
N THR A 9 4.43 17.04 -22.82
CA THR A 9 3.50 15.95 -22.55
C THR A 9 2.48 16.38 -21.49
N VAL A 10 1.35 15.67 -21.43
CA VAL A 10 0.33 15.88 -20.40
C VAL A 10 0.93 15.73 -19.00
N GLU A 11 1.82 14.75 -18.81
CA GLU A 11 2.55 14.51 -17.56
C GLU A 11 3.49 15.67 -17.19
N GLN A 12 4.27 16.19 -18.14
CA GLN A 12 5.17 17.33 -17.90
C GLN A 12 4.39 18.59 -17.51
N LEU A 13 3.26 18.84 -18.18
CA LEU A 13 2.37 19.95 -17.85
C LEU A 13 1.72 19.76 -16.46
N ASN A 14 1.32 18.53 -16.12
CA ASN A 14 0.74 18.18 -14.82
C ASN A 14 1.71 18.42 -13.67
N GLY A 15 2.94 17.90 -13.81
CA GLY A 15 4.00 18.09 -12.80
C GLY A 15 4.37 19.56 -12.62
N ALA A 16 4.48 20.33 -13.71
CA ALA A 16 4.73 21.76 -13.64
C ALA A 16 3.60 22.54 -12.95
N ALA A 17 2.34 22.11 -13.12
CA ALA A 17 1.20 22.73 -12.48
C ALA A 17 1.19 22.53 -10.97
N ILE A 18 1.43 21.29 -10.52
CA ILE A 18 1.54 20.96 -9.10
C ILE A 18 2.73 21.70 -8.46
N ALA A 19 3.90 21.72 -9.12
CA ALA A 19 5.08 22.43 -8.65
C ALA A 19 4.86 23.96 -8.55
N ALA A 20 3.98 24.51 -9.38
CA ALA A 20 3.56 25.91 -9.31
C ALA A 20 2.51 26.18 -8.20
N GLY A 21 2.12 25.15 -7.43
CA GLY A 21 1.23 25.24 -6.28
C GLY A 21 -0.25 25.05 -6.59
N LEU A 22 -0.60 24.44 -7.72
CA LEU A 22 -1.99 24.04 -7.97
C LEU A 22 -2.30 22.71 -7.26
N GLU A 23 -3.47 22.66 -6.62
CA GLU A 23 -4.00 21.45 -6.01
C GLU A 23 -4.50 20.47 -7.08
N PRO A 24 -4.25 19.16 -6.93
CA PRO A 24 -4.84 18.13 -7.77
C PRO A 24 -6.38 18.16 -7.82
N GLU A 25 -6.93 17.73 -8.95
CA GLU A 25 -8.36 17.67 -9.26
C GLU A 25 -9.11 19.02 -9.15
N THR A 26 -8.38 20.10 -8.92
CA THR A 26 -8.91 21.45 -8.76
C THR A 26 -8.47 22.30 -9.94
N PRO A 27 -9.41 22.90 -10.69
CA PRO A 27 -9.05 23.82 -11.76
C PRO A 27 -8.26 25.03 -11.22
N GLY A 28 -7.11 25.31 -11.83
CA GLY A 28 -6.30 26.48 -11.52
C GLY A 28 -5.69 27.10 -12.79
N SER A 29 -5.10 28.29 -12.64
CA SER A 29 -4.50 29.02 -13.76
C SER A 29 -2.98 29.03 -13.69
N LEU A 30 -2.34 28.76 -14.82
CA LEU A 30 -0.90 28.90 -15.02
C LEU A 30 -0.59 30.05 -15.96
N ASN A 31 0.50 30.77 -15.67
CA ASN A 31 1.08 31.77 -16.53
C ASN A 31 2.28 31.16 -17.26
N VAL A 32 2.17 30.97 -18.57
CA VAL A 32 3.19 30.33 -19.41
C VAL A 32 3.83 31.36 -20.32
N ARG A 33 5.15 31.27 -20.50
CA ARG A 33 5.91 32.07 -21.48
C ARG A 33 7.00 31.21 -22.10
N ILE A 34 7.42 31.56 -23.31
CA ILE A 34 8.53 30.90 -24.01
C ILE A 34 9.80 31.67 -23.71
N GLN A 35 10.88 30.95 -23.42
CA GLN A 35 12.23 31.48 -23.36
C GLN A 35 13.00 30.97 -24.58
N ALA A 36 13.72 31.87 -25.25
CA ALA A 36 14.63 31.54 -26.34
C ALA A 36 16.01 32.11 -26.01
N SER A 37 17.07 31.35 -26.25
CA SER A 37 18.46 31.77 -26.09
C SER A 37 19.24 31.58 -27.39
N ILE A 38 20.35 32.30 -27.53
CA ILE A 38 21.34 32.05 -28.58
C ILE A 38 22.62 31.55 -27.90
N GLY A 39 23.08 30.35 -28.29
CA GLY A 39 24.26 29.73 -27.68
C GLY A 39 23.88 28.72 -26.59
N LEU A 40 24.43 28.87 -25.39
CA LEU A 40 24.12 28.01 -24.25
C LEU A 40 22.72 28.29 -23.68
N GLU A 41 22.17 27.32 -22.96
CA GLU A 41 20.95 27.49 -22.17
C GLU A 41 21.15 28.67 -21.18
N GLU A 42 20.13 29.51 -21.00
CA GLU A 42 20.18 30.78 -20.24
C GLU A 42 21.08 31.91 -20.80
N SER A 43 21.88 31.70 -21.84
CA SER A 43 22.70 32.75 -22.47
C SER A 43 21.85 33.67 -23.35
N ASP A 44 21.90 34.99 -23.11
CA ASP A 44 21.16 36.00 -23.91
C ASP A 44 19.66 35.68 -24.07
N ALA A 45 19.03 35.25 -22.97
CA ALA A 45 17.64 34.83 -22.96
C ALA A 45 16.67 35.97 -23.33
N MET A 46 15.78 35.69 -24.27
CA MET A 46 14.61 36.50 -24.60
C MET A 46 13.35 35.75 -24.18
N TYR A 47 12.42 36.48 -23.56
CA TYR A 47 11.14 35.94 -23.11
C TYR A 47 10.00 36.47 -23.97
N SER A 48 9.05 35.61 -24.29
CA SER A 48 7.77 36.02 -24.86
C SER A 48 6.92 36.76 -23.82
N ASN A 49 5.82 37.35 -24.29
CA ASN A 49 4.71 37.68 -23.39
C ASN A 49 4.16 36.42 -22.73
N THR A 50 3.54 36.61 -21.56
CA THR A 50 2.85 35.53 -20.85
C THR A 50 1.48 35.28 -21.48
N ILE A 51 1.10 34.01 -21.57
CA ILE A 51 -0.27 33.56 -21.81
C ILE A 51 -0.79 32.87 -20.54
N ARG A 52 -2.08 33.00 -20.27
CA ARG A 52 -2.74 32.28 -19.19
C ARG A 52 -3.46 31.05 -19.75
N ILE A 53 -3.21 29.91 -19.15
CA ILE A 53 -3.94 28.67 -19.43
C ILE A 53 -4.64 28.20 -18.15
N ASN A 54 -5.80 27.55 -18.31
CA ASN A 54 -6.45 26.83 -17.23
C ASN A 54 -6.07 25.36 -17.35
N VAL A 55 -5.66 24.78 -16.22
CA VAL A 55 -5.33 23.36 -16.10
C VAL A 55 -6.04 22.82 -14.87
N THR A 56 -6.49 21.58 -14.96
CA THR A 56 -6.88 20.79 -13.81
C THR A 56 -5.81 19.72 -13.67
N PRO A 57 -4.84 19.90 -12.76
CA PRO A 57 -3.81 18.89 -12.57
C PRO A 57 -4.49 17.61 -12.07
N TYR A 58 -4.13 16.47 -12.64
CA TYR A 58 -4.50 15.19 -12.04
C TYR A 58 -3.53 14.89 -10.90
N GLN A 59 -3.99 14.19 -9.87
CA GLN A 59 -3.06 13.64 -8.89
C GLN A 59 -2.11 12.68 -9.60
N ALA A 60 -0.83 13.04 -9.71
CA ALA A 60 0.16 12.15 -10.29
C ALA A 60 0.04 10.80 -9.59
N PHE A 61 -0.23 9.74 -10.35
CA PHE A 61 -0.26 8.38 -9.85
C PHE A 61 1.14 8.07 -9.34
N ILE A 62 1.35 8.29 -8.04
CA ILE A 62 2.41 7.60 -7.33
C ILE A 62 1.87 6.18 -7.25
N PRO A 63 2.47 5.20 -7.95
CA PRO A 63 2.07 3.82 -7.77
C PRO A 63 2.15 3.54 -6.28
N LEU A 64 1.00 3.20 -5.70
CA LEU A 64 0.96 2.77 -4.31
C LEU A 64 1.88 1.55 -4.24
N ALA A 65 3.01 1.71 -3.57
CA ALA A 65 3.93 0.61 -3.37
C ALA A 65 3.30 -0.33 -2.34
N GLU A 66 3.42 -1.62 -2.60
CA GLU A 66 3.08 -2.67 -1.65
C GLU A 66 4.38 -3.29 -1.15
N LEU A 67 4.45 -3.53 0.15
CA LEU A 67 5.60 -4.18 0.78
C LEU A 67 5.14 -5.54 1.29
N PHE A 68 5.89 -6.60 1.00
CA PHE A 68 5.53 -7.96 1.38
C PHE A 68 6.61 -8.60 2.24
N LEU A 69 6.20 -9.27 3.31
CA LEU A 69 7.09 -9.98 4.24
C LEU A 69 7.72 -11.22 3.57
N VAL A 70 9.05 -11.37 3.68
CA VAL A 70 9.76 -12.60 3.27
C VAL A 70 10.86 -12.91 4.26
N GLY A 71 10.99 -14.17 4.70
CA GLY A 71 12.02 -14.59 5.65
C GLY A 71 11.61 -15.77 6.50
N ASP A 72 12.59 -16.44 7.11
CA ASP A 72 12.43 -17.64 7.94
C ASP A 72 11.49 -17.44 9.14
N THR A 73 11.36 -16.20 9.63
CA THR A 73 10.42 -15.87 10.72
C THR A 73 8.97 -15.66 10.28
N THR A 74 8.68 -15.75 8.98
CA THR A 74 7.36 -15.51 8.37
C THR A 74 6.75 -16.81 7.81
N ASP A 75 5.47 -16.80 7.42
CA ASP A 75 4.72 -18.00 6.99
C ASP A 75 5.32 -18.75 5.78
N HIS A 76 6.16 -18.08 4.99
CA HIS A 76 6.63 -18.61 3.71
C HIS A 76 8.15 -18.65 3.58
N ASP A 77 8.89 -18.52 4.68
CA ASP A 77 10.35 -18.58 4.70
C ASP A 77 10.96 -17.61 3.65
N TRP A 78 12.14 -17.89 3.12
CA TRP A 78 12.78 -17.17 2.02
C TRP A 78 12.19 -17.51 0.63
N ASN A 79 10.87 -17.74 0.52
CA ASN A 79 10.16 -17.82 -0.75
C ASN A 79 9.52 -16.47 -1.09
N ASN A 80 9.92 -15.88 -2.21
CA ASN A 80 9.48 -14.56 -2.62
C ASN A 80 8.18 -14.53 -3.45
N ASP A 81 7.57 -15.68 -3.73
CA ASP A 81 6.39 -15.79 -4.58
C ASP A 81 5.41 -16.87 -4.08
N ASN A 82 4.91 -16.70 -2.85
CA ASN A 82 4.02 -17.70 -2.25
C ASN A 82 2.81 -17.08 -1.52
N GLY A 83 2.34 -15.92 -1.98
CA GLY A 83 1.25 -15.20 -1.30
C GLY A 83 1.69 -14.57 0.02
N ASN A 84 2.92 -14.07 0.06
CA ASN A 84 3.51 -13.36 1.18
C ASN A 84 2.61 -12.25 1.71
N ALA A 85 2.50 -12.16 3.04
CA ALA A 85 1.68 -11.15 3.70
C ALA A 85 2.15 -9.74 3.36
N PRO A 86 1.26 -8.83 2.92
CA PRO A 86 1.60 -7.44 2.74
C PRO A 86 1.69 -6.73 4.10
N LEU A 87 2.40 -5.60 4.14
CA LEU A 87 2.18 -4.59 5.14
C LEU A 87 0.97 -3.73 4.75
N PHE A 88 0.26 -3.24 5.76
CA PHE A 88 -0.87 -2.35 5.62
C PHE A 88 -0.38 -0.91 5.49
N ARG A 89 -0.52 -0.34 4.29
CA ARG A 89 -0.17 1.07 4.02
C ARG A 89 -1.13 2.01 4.74
N ASP A 90 -0.57 3.06 5.35
CA ASP A 90 -1.34 4.15 5.94
C ASP A 90 -2.14 4.90 4.86
N PRO A 91 -3.46 5.07 5.03
CA PRO A 91 -4.28 5.73 4.01
C PRO A 91 -4.05 7.25 3.91
N ALA A 92 -3.44 7.88 4.92
CA ALA A 92 -3.11 9.30 4.95
C ALA A 92 -1.63 9.58 4.68
N ASN A 93 -0.75 8.58 4.80
CA ASN A 93 0.67 8.69 4.50
C ASN A 93 1.19 7.47 3.71
N GLN A 94 1.34 7.64 2.40
CA GLN A 94 1.79 6.57 1.48
C GLN A 94 3.19 5.99 1.76
N PHE A 95 4.00 6.63 2.63
CA PHE A 95 5.32 6.16 3.01
C PHE A 95 5.33 5.35 4.31
N MET A 96 4.19 5.29 5.00
CA MET A 96 4.04 4.58 6.26
C MET A 96 3.31 3.25 6.07
N TYR A 97 3.87 2.21 6.66
CA TYR A 97 3.37 0.84 6.57
C TYR A 97 3.38 0.17 7.94
N TYR A 98 2.39 -0.69 8.17
CA TYR A 98 2.20 -1.36 9.45
C TYR A 98 1.98 -2.86 9.25
N TYR A 99 2.41 -3.67 10.21
CA TYR A 99 2.02 -5.07 10.31
C TYR A 99 2.02 -5.50 11.77
N THR A 100 0.93 -6.11 12.24
CA THR A 100 0.87 -6.72 13.57
C THR A 100 0.66 -8.21 13.40
N GLY A 101 1.60 -9.05 13.81
CA GLY A 101 1.46 -10.49 13.58
C GLY A 101 2.50 -11.31 14.31
N TYR A 102 2.34 -12.62 14.21
CA TYR A 102 3.25 -13.58 14.83
C TYR A 102 4.48 -13.79 13.95
N PHE A 103 5.65 -13.74 14.57
CA PHE A 103 6.92 -14.13 13.98
C PHE A 103 7.45 -15.36 14.72
N ASN A 104 7.88 -16.37 13.97
CA ASN A 104 8.39 -17.63 14.53
C ASN A 104 9.91 -17.70 14.41
N VAL A 105 10.62 -17.59 15.53
CA VAL A 105 12.07 -17.80 15.60
C VAL A 105 12.33 -19.26 15.98
N ASP A 106 12.81 -20.06 15.03
CA ASP A 106 13.10 -21.48 15.24
C ASP A 106 14.61 -21.79 15.34
N GLY A 107 15.45 -20.76 15.24
CA GLY A 107 16.91 -20.89 15.28
C GLY A 107 17.49 -21.48 13.99
N SER A 108 16.71 -21.53 12.92
CA SER A 108 17.18 -21.84 11.57
C SER A 108 17.39 -20.54 10.79
N GLY A 109 18.58 -20.38 10.21
CA GLY A 109 18.86 -19.24 9.34
C GLY A 109 19.20 -17.94 10.08
N ASP A 110 18.66 -16.84 9.56
CA ASP A 110 18.98 -15.47 9.97
C ASP A 110 18.05 -14.96 11.09
N ASP A 111 17.04 -15.76 11.48
CA ASP A 111 16.01 -15.41 12.46
C ASP A 111 15.42 -14.01 12.17
N GLY A 112 15.01 -13.77 10.93
CA GLY A 112 14.60 -12.45 10.46
C GLY A 112 13.75 -12.45 9.19
N PHE A 113 13.55 -11.25 8.65
CA PHE A 113 12.80 -11.04 7.42
C PHE A 113 13.28 -9.81 6.63
N LYS A 114 12.90 -9.73 5.36
CA LYS A 114 13.02 -8.56 4.48
C LYS A 114 11.64 -8.18 3.94
N LEU A 115 11.59 -7.07 3.22
CA LEU A 115 10.37 -6.56 2.58
C LEU A 115 10.55 -6.49 1.07
N LEU A 116 9.79 -7.29 0.33
CA LEU A 116 9.75 -7.26 -1.12
C LEU A 116 8.89 -6.09 -1.59
N THR A 117 9.28 -5.45 -2.68
CA THR A 117 8.42 -4.46 -3.38
C THR A 117 7.54 -5.10 -4.44
N THR A 118 7.82 -6.35 -4.82
CA THR A 118 7.09 -7.11 -5.83
C THR A 118 7.29 -8.60 -5.56
N LEU A 119 6.21 -9.37 -5.46
CA LEU A 119 6.29 -10.82 -5.39
C LEU A 119 6.97 -11.39 -6.64
N GLY A 120 7.74 -12.46 -6.47
CA GLY A 120 8.58 -13.06 -7.50
C GLY A 120 9.88 -12.30 -7.81
N SER A 121 10.08 -11.09 -7.28
CA SER A 121 11.28 -10.30 -7.52
C SER A 121 12.01 -9.96 -6.22
N TRP A 122 13.29 -10.34 -6.12
CA TRP A 122 14.12 -10.02 -4.95
C TRP A 122 14.52 -8.56 -4.85
N HIS A 123 14.46 -7.79 -5.94
CA HIS A 123 14.94 -6.41 -5.96
C HIS A 123 14.00 -5.48 -6.73
N PRO A 124 13.81 -4.22 -6.28
CA PRO A 124 14.33 -3.68 -5.02
C PRO A 124 13.64 -4.33 -3.80
N GLN A 125 14.39 -4.52 -2.72
CA GLN A 125 13.85 -4.98 -1.43
C GLN A 125 14.41 -4.15 -0.30
N TYR A 126 13.63 -4.03 0.77
CA TYR A 126 14.05 -3.38 2.00
C TYR A 126 14.52 -4.37 3.05
N GLY A 127 15.48 -3.93 3.86
CA GLY A 127 16.02 -4.69 4.98
C GLY A 127 16.70 -3.75 5.97
N SER A 128 17.41 -4.33 6.94
CA SER A 128 18.13 -3.58 7.96
C SER A 128 19.53 -3.18 7.48
N VAL A 129 19.91 -1.92 7.75
CA VAL A 129 21.29 -1.43 7.67
C VAL A 129 21.82 -1.00 9.05
N GLY A 130 21.07 -1.30 10.11
CA GLY A 130 21.33 -0.91 11.48
C GLY A 130 20.04 -0.93 12.30
N GLU A 131 20.17 -0.85 13.63
CA GLU A 131 19.01 -0.82 14.53
C GLU A 131 18.07 0.34 14.18
N GLY A 132 16.85 -0.01 13.79
CA GLY A 132 15.81 0.93 13.37
C GLY A 132 16.06 1.66 12.05
N LEU A 133 17.12 1.30 11.32
CA LEU A 133 17.50 1.92 10.05
C LEU A 133 17.21 0.98 8.88
N LEU A 134 16.40 1.46 7.95
CA LEU A 134 16.01 0.74 6.75
C LEU A 134 17.00 1.05 5.62
N GLY A 135 17.35 0.04 4.83
CA GLY A 135 18.02 0.20 3.55
C GLY A 135 17.22 -0.44 2.44
N VAL A 136 17.45 0.01 1.21
CA VAL A 136 16.83 -0.55 0.00
C VAL A 136 17.90 -0.94 -1.01
N SER A 137 17.76 -2.12 -1.60
CA SER A 137 18.63 -2.54 -2.70
C SER A 137 18.25 -1.81 -3.99
N ASN A 138 19.22 -1.57 -4.86
CA ASN A 138 18.95 -1.15 -6.24
C ASN A 138 18.28 -2.30 -7.01
N ALA A 139 17.67 -1.98 -8.16
CA ALA A 139 17.01 -2.96 -9.02
C ALA A 139 17.98 -4.05 -9.57
N ASP A 140 19.28 -3.74 -9.65
CA ASP A 140 20.32 -4.68 -10.07
C ASP A 140 20.86 -5.55 -8.91
N GLY A 141 20.27 -5.43 -7.71
CA GLY A 141 20.67 -6.14 -6.50
C GLY A 141 21.86 -5.54 -5.76
N SER A 142 22.47 -4.46 -6.25
CA SER A 142 23.49 -3.75 -5.49
C SER A 142 22.90 -3.02 -4.28
N ASN A 143 23.74 -2.66 -3.29
CA ASN A 143 23.32 -2.01 -2.04
C ASN A 143 22.35 -2.86 -1.18
N GLU A 144 22.61 -4.16 -1.09
CA GLU A 144 21.73 -5.07 -0.37
C GLU A 144 21.76 -4.87 1.15
N ALA A 145 20.59 -4.60 1.73
CA ALA A 145 20.39 -4.56 3.18
C ALA A 145 20.25 -5.98 3.77
N GLY A 146 20.63 -6.15 5.03
CA GLY A 146 20.48 -7.40 5.77
C GLY A 146 19.03 -7.69 6.16
N ALA A 147 18.77 -8.88 6.73
CA ALA A 147 17.47 -9.17 7.32
C ALA A 147 17.20 -8.27 8.54
N ILE A 148 15.94 -7.89 8.76
CA ILE A 148 15.45 -7.34 10.02
C ILE A 148 15.33 -8.52 10.98
N ALA A 149 16.17 -8.55 12.00
CA ALA A 149 16.19 -9.62 12.99
C ALA A 149 14.95 -9.58 13.90
N VAL A 150 14.41 -10.75 14.20
CA VAL A 150 13.35 -10.96 15.20
C VAL A 150 13.98 -11.59 16.45
N PRO A 151 13.96 -10.93 17.62
CA PRO A 151 14.71 -11.41 18.78
C PRO A 151 14.23 -12.74 19.37
N SER A 152 12.95 -13.05 19.25
CA SER A 152 12.32 -14.27 19.77
C SER A 152 10.92 -14.45 19.20
N SER A 153 10.40 -15.68 19.19
CA SER A 153 9.05 -15.95 18.70
C SER A 153 7.99 -15.20 19.52
N GLY A 154 7.02 -14.61 18.83
CA GLY A 154 5.97 -13.83 19.48
C GLY A 154 5.24 -12.92 18.51
N TYR A 155 4.24 -12.22 19.04
CA TYR A 155 3.56 -11.17 18.29
C TYR A 155 4.36 -9.87 18.35
N TYR A 156 4.47 -9.18 17.22
CA TYR A 156 5.11 -7.87 17.12
C TYR A 156 4.29 -6.95 16.23
N THR A 157 4.39 -5.65 16.49
CA THR A 157 4.01 -4.60 15.55
C THR A 157 5.27 -4.08 14.87
N LEU A 158 5.32 -4.29 13.55
CA LEU A 158 6.26 -3.67 12.62
C LEU A 158 5.68 -2.33 12.14
N THR A 159 6.48 -1.26 12.23
CA THR A 159 6.21 0.02 11.56
C THR A 159 7.37 0.33 10.62
N VAL A 160 7.08 0.73 9.39
CA VAL A 160 8.08 1.07 8.37
C VAL A 160 7.77 2.44 7.81
N ASP A 161 8.80 3.28 7.72
CA ASP A 161 8.76 4.60 7.11
C ASP A 161 9.76 4.62 5.95
N THR A 162 9.25 4.58 4.72
CA THR A 162 10.08 4.57 3.50
C THR A 162 10.54 5.97 3.08
N GLU A 163 10.00 7.03 3.67
CA GLU A 163 10.46 8.40 3.43
C GLU A 163 11.69 8.70 4.28
N ASN A 164 11.61 8.39 5.58
CA ASN A 164 12.70 8.58 6.52
C ASN A 164 13.68 7.39 6.58
N MET A 165 13.40 6.31 5.85
CA MET A 165 14.21 5.09 5.82
C MET A 165 14.44 4.50 7.22
N THR A 166 13.36 4.37 7.99
CA THR A 166 13.39 3.79 9.34
C THR A 166 12.38 2.67 9.51
N TYR A 167 12.60 1.83 10.51
CA TYR A 167 11.63 0.83 10.95
C TYR A 167 11.64 0.68 12.47
N SER A 168 10.56 0.14 13.03
CA SER A 168 10.50 -0.34 14.41
C SER A 168 9.81 -1.69 14.46
N LEU A 169 10.28 -2.57 15.35
CA LEU A 169 9.68 -3.88 15.62
C LEU A 169 9.49 -4.00 17.13
N VAL A 170 8.24 -3.86 17.58
CA VAL A 170 7.91 -3.77 19.01
C VAL A 170 7.04 -4.96 19.42
N PRO A 171 7.33 -5.66 20.53
CA PRO A 171 6.47 -6.74 21.01
C PRO A 171 5.02 -6.30 21.21
N PHE A 172 4.08 -7.15 20.80
CA PHE A 172 2.64 -6.94 20.92
C PHE A 172 2.03 -8.02 21.82
N ASP A 173 1.24 -7.62 22.81
CA ASP A 173 0.55 -8.55 23.70
C ASP A 173 -0.82 -8.94 23.13
N ALA A 174 -0.87 -10.08 22.43
CA ALA A 174 -2.11 -10.63 21.88
C ALA A 174 -2.92 -11.48 22.89
N SER A 175 -2.53 -11.55 24.17
CA SER A 175 -3.17 -12.46 25.14
C SER A 175 -4.65 -12.16 25.41
N ALA A 176 -5.08 -10.92 25.18
CA ALA A 176 -6.47 -10.49 25.29
C ALA A 176 -7.24 -10.56 23.95
N ALA A 177 -6.58 -10.89 22.85
CA ALA A 177 -7.22 -10.94 21.54
C ALA A 177 -8.21 -12.13 21.47
N PRO A 178 -9.44 -11.91 20.97
CA PRO A 178 -10.38 -12.99 20.72
C PRO A 178 -9.86 -13.87 19.57
N ASN A 179 -10.19 -15.17 19.64
CA ASN A 179 -9.96 -16.08 18.52
C ASN A 179 -11.26 -16.17 17.72
N TYR A 180 -11.23 -15.69 16.47
CA TYR A 180 -12.35 -15.80 15.56
C TYR A 180 -12.20 -17.02 14.66
N SER A 181 -13.28 -17.79 14.50
CA SER A 181 -13.28 -18.95 13.60
C SER A 181 -13.50 -18.57 12.14
N THR A 182 -14.13 -17.42 11.89
CA THR A 182 -14.54 -16.95 10.56
C THR A 182 -14.56 -15.43 10.54
N ILE A 183 -13.86 -14.86 9.57
CA ILE A 183 -14.03 -13.48 9.12
C ILE A 183 -14.43 -13.52 7.65
N GLY A 184 -15.37 -12.65 7.28
CA GLY A 184 -15.85 -12.51 5.92
C GLY A 184 -15.83 -11.06 5.44
N LEU A 185 -15.72 -10.90 4.13
CA LEU A 185 -15.98 -9.64 3.43
C LEU A 185 -17.43 -9.66 2.92
N ILE A 186 -18.19 -8.61 3.21
CA ILE A 186 -19.57 -8.46 2.76
C ILE A 186 -19.79 -7.07 2.16
N GLY A 187 -20.71 -6.95 1.21
CA GLY A 187 -21.22 -5.66 0.74
C GLY A 187 -21.54 -5.68 -0.75
N SER A 188 -22.09 -4.57 -1.26
CA SER A 188 -22.51 -4.47 -2.66
C SER A 188 -21.38 -4.73 -3.66
N ALA A 189 -20.12 -4.47 -3.28
CA ALA A 189 -18.96 -4.79 -4.08
C ALA A 189 -18.76 -6.32 -4.30
N THR A 190 -19.29 -7.15 -3.39
CA THR A 190 -19.20 -8.62 -3.42
C THR A 190 -20.41 -9.28 -4.10
N ALA A 191 -21.41 -8.51 -4.55
CA ALA A 191 -22.70 -9.04 -5.02
C ALA A 191 -22.57 -10.03 -6.20
N SER A 192 -21.56 -9.89 -7.05
CA SER A 192 -21.26 -10.84 -8.13
C SER A 192 -20.82 -12.22 -7.62
N LEU A 193 -20.27 -12.30 -6.40
CA LEU A 193 -19.72 -13.50 -5.77
C LEU A 193 -20.73 -14.14 -4.81
N THR A 194 -21.48 -13.32 -4.07
CA THR A 194 -22.37 -13.76 -2.97
C THR A 194 -23.86 -13.68 -3.33
N GLY A 195 -24.20 -13.00 -4.43
CA GLY A 195 -25.56 -12.84 -4.92
C GLY A 195 -26.36 -11.72 -4.23
N GLY A 196 -27.56 -11.47 -4.75
CA GLY A 196 -28.45 -10.43 -4.22
C GLY A 196 -27.88 -9.02 -4.38
N ASP A 197 -28.01 -8.21 -3.33
CA ASP A 197 -27.42 -6.87 -3.23
C ASP A 197 -26.03 -6.88 -2.55
N GLY A 198 -25.46 -8.06 -2.31
CA GLY A 198 -24.17 -8.25 -1.65
C GLY A 198 -24.20 -8.15 -0.12
N TRP A 199 -25.35 -7.91 0.52
CA TRP A 199 -25.48 -7.75 1.98
C TRP A 199 -26.14 -8.95 2.69
N ALA A 200 -26.40 -10.04 1.97
CA ALA A 200 -27.05 -11.23 2.51
C ALA A 200 -26.07 -12.33 2.96
N ALA A 201 -24.90 -12.43 2.34
CA ALA A 201 -23.91 -13.48 2.60
C ALA A 201 -22.49 -12.96 2.42
N ASP A 202 -21.57 -13.54 3.19
CA ASP A 202 -20.17 -13.12 3.22
C ASP A 202 -19.36 -13.92 2.19
N LEU A 203 -18.34 -13.26 1.64
CA LEU A 203 -17.18 -13.92 1.08
C LEU A 203 -16.25 -14.29 2.24
N ASN A 204 -16.23 -15.57 2.61
CA ASN A 204 -15.37 -16.07 3.69
C ASN A 204 -13.87 -15.91 3.35
N MET A 205 -13.11 -15.41 4.33
CA MET A 205 -11.66 -15.31 4.26
C MET A 205 -10.99 -16.50 4.97
N THR A 206 -9.71 -16.72 4.67
CA THR A 206 -8.90 -17.80 5.25
C THR A 206 -7.70 -17.25 6.00
N ASN A 207 -7.18 -17.96 6.99
CA ASN A 207 -5.96 -17.64 7.72
C ASN A 207 -5.03 -18.86 7.78
N THR A 208 -3.88 -18.71 8.44
CA THR A 208 -2.94 -19.83 8.69
C THR A 208 -2.87 -20.13 10.18
N SER A 209 -2.36 -21.31 10.55
CA SER A 209 -2.12 -21.65 11.96
C SER A 209 -1.04 -20.79 12.62
N ASN A 210 -0.11 -20.26 11.82
CA ASN A 210 0.98 -19.42 12.30
C ASN A 210 0.50 -17.98 12.55
N ASN A 211 -0.39 -17.48 11.70
CA ASN A 211 -0.97 -16.15 11.81
C ASN A 211 -2.52 -16.24 11.80
N PRO A 212 -3.14 -16.71 12.90
CA PRO A 212 -4.60 -16.91 12.96
C PRO A 212 -5.41 -15.60 12.91
N HIS A 213 -4.74 -14.48 13.11
CA HIS A 213 -5.34 -13.14 13.12
C HIS A 213 -5.24 -12.40 11.77
N LEU A 214 -4.50 -12.97 10.81
CA LEU A 214 -4.32 -12.41 9.49
C LEU A 214 -5.18 -13.19 8.48
N TRP A 215 -6.23 -12.53 8.00
CA TRP A 215 -7.22 -13.09 7.11
C TRP A 215 -6.95 -12.66 5.68
N ARG A 216 -7.06 -13.59 4.73
CA ARG A 216 -6.82 -13.40 3.30
C ARG A 216 -7.98 -13.94 2.46
N ALA A 217 -8.35 -13.21 1.42
CA ALA A 217 -9.09 -13.73 0.28
C ALA A 217 -8.34 -13.37 -1.01
N SER A 218 -8.05 -14.37 -1.84
CA SER A 218 -7.22 -14.21 -3.04
C SER A 218 -8.02 -14.17 -4.32
N ASP A 219 -7.47 -13.49 -5.33
CA ASP A 219 -8.04 -13.43 -6.69
C ASP A 219 -9.53 -13.00 -6.71
N VAL A 220 -9.88 -12.04 -5.85
CA VAL A 220 -11.28 -11.63 -5.64
C VAL A 220 -11.68 -10.57 -6.66
N VAL A 221 -12.65 -10.90 -7.51
CA VAL A 221 -13.22 -9.96 -8.49
C VAL A 221 -14.38 -9.18 -7.86
N LEU A 222 -14.15 -7.90 -7.61
CA LEU A 222 -15.12 -6.97 -7.01
C LEU A 222 -15.72 -6.01 -8.04
N SER A 223 -16.93 -5.53 -7.75
CA SER A 223 -17.59 -4.44 -8.49
C SER A 223 -17.48 -3.12 -7.72
N ASP A 224 -17.72 -1.99 -8.39
CA ASP A 224 -17.89 -0.70 -7.70
C ASP A 224 -19.00 -0.81 -6.65
N GLY A 225 -18.71 -0.35 -5.44
CA GLY A 225 -19.67 -0.41 -4.34
C GLY A 225 -19.04 -0.19 -2.99
N GLU A 226 -19.58 -0.89 -2.00
CA GLU A 226 -19.16 -0.81 -0.61
C GLU A 226 -18.89 -2.20 -0.05
N ALA A 227 -18.01 -2.27 0.94
CA ALA A 227 -17.75 -3.49 1.68
C ALA A 227 -17.53 -3.26 3.18
N LYS A 228 -17.62 -4.33 3.96
CA LYS A 228 -17.23 -4.43 5.37
C LYS A 228 -16.59 -5.78 5.64
N PHE A 229 -15.71 -5.80 6.62
CA PHE A 229 -15.24 -7.03 7.24
C PHE A 229 -16.11 -7.32 8.45
N ARG A 230 -16.53 -8.57 8.65
CA ARG A 230 -17.29 -8.93 9.84
C ARG A 230 -17.03 -10.35 10.28
N GLU A 231 -17.31 -10.60 11.55
CA GLU A 231 -17.12 -11.88 12.20
C GLU A 231 -18.40 -12.70 12.22
N GLY A 232 -18.26 -13.99 11.92
CA GLY A 232 -19.31 -15.00 12.16
C GLY A 232 -20.64 -14.74 11.44
N ASP A 233 -20.60 -14.15 10.23
CA ASP A 233 -21.79 -13.72 9.48
C ASP A 233 -22.72 -12.79 10.30
N ALA A 234 -22.16 -12.09 11.29
CA ALA A 234 -22.89 -11.29 12.25
C ALA A 234 -22.36 -9.86 12.34
N TRP A 235 -23.21 -8.95 12.83
CA TRP A 235 -22.85 -7.55 13.02
C TRP A 235 -22.27 -7.23 14.40
N THR A 236 -22.07 -8.26 15.24
CA THR A 236 -21.50 -8.10 16.59
C THR A 236 -20.11 -7.48 16.51
N ASN A 237 -19.26 -8.00 15.63
CA ASN A 237 -17.96 -7.44 15.33
C ASN A 237 -17.87 -7.17 13.83
N SER A 238 -17.65 -5.90 13.46
CA SER A 238 -17.49 -5.50 12.07
C SER A 238 -16.59 -4.28 11.94
N TRP A 239 -15.77 -4.27 10.90
CA TRP A 239 -14.77 -3.26 10.62
C TRP A 239 -14.96 -2.68 9.22
N GLY A 240 -14.61 -1.41 9.10
CA GLY A 240 -14.54 -0.68 7.85
C GLY A 240 -13.92 0.69 8.08
N ASN A 241 -13.83 1.49 7.03
CA ASN A 241 -13.37 2.88 7.09
C ASN A 241 -13.82 3.58 5.79
N THR A 242 -13.71 4.90 5.67
CA THR A 242 -14.06 5.65 4.45
C THR A 242 -12.93 5.66 3.41
N THR A 243 -11.85 4.92 3.61
CA THR A 243 -10.68 4.92 2.72
C THR A 243 -10.67 3.69 1.82
N ALA A 244 -10.50 3.88 0.51
CA ALA A 244 -10.37 2.77 -0.42
C ALA A 244 -8.97 2.15 -0.34
N LEU A 245 -8.84 0.90 -0.78
CA LEU A 245 -7.60 0.12 -0.91
C LEU A 245 -6.84 -0.18 0.38
N SER A 246 -6.75 0.71 1.35
CA SER A 246 -6.23 0.40 2.68
C SER A 246 -6.88 1.27 3.75
N GLY A 247 -6.82 0.82 4.99
CA GLY A 247 -7.38 1.56 6.11
C GLY A 247 -7.36 0.76 7.41
N GLN A 248 -7.99 1.32 8.44
CA GLN A 248 -8.07 0.73 9.77
C GLN A 248 -9.46 0.94 10.36
N GLY A 249 -10.16 -0.13 10.68
CA GLY A 249 -11.40 -0.09 11.45
C GLY A 249 -11.15 -0.24 12.95
N ASN A 250 -12.07 0.22 13.78
CA ASN A 250 -11.98 0.15 15.24
C ASN A 250 -13.02 -0.78 15.88
N ASN A 251 -13.77 -1.54 15.07
CA ASN A 251 -14.86 -2.39 15.52
C ASN A 251 -15.94 -1.62 16.30
N ASN A 252 -16.24 -0.38 15.88
CA ASN A 252 -17.11 0.51 16.64
C ASN A 252 -18.15 1.19 15.75
N ASN A 253 -18.96 0.36 15.08
CA ASN A 253 -19.94 0.82 14.10
C ASN A 253 -19.31 1.71 13.02
N ASP A 254 -18.13 1.29 12.55
CA ASP A 254 -17.37 1.98 11.51
C ASP A 254 -18.18 2.10 10.22
N PRO A 255 -17.89 3.09 9.35
CA PRO A 255 -18.51 3.19 8.03
C PRO A 255 -18.11 2.03 7.11
N ASN A 256 -18.79 1.91 5.97
CA ASN A 256 -18.44 0.95 4.93
C ASN A 256 -17.19 1.42 4.16
N VAL A 257 -16.37 0.47 3.74
CA VAL A 257 -15.22 0.66 2.84
C VAL A 257 -15.72 0.93 1.43
N PRO A 258 -15.38 2.08 0.81
CA PRO A 258 -15.64 2.28 -0.62
C PRO A 258 -14.72 1.37 -1.43
N VAL A 259 -15.29 0.67 -2.41
CA VAL A 259 -14.59 -0.27 -3.28
C VAL A 259 -14.75 0.14 -4.73
N PHE A 260 -13.63 0.17 -5.45
CA PHE A 260 -13.61 0.28 -6.90
C PHE A 260 -13.56 -1.12 -7.52
N GLY A 261 -14.20 -1.30 -8.66
CA GLY A 261 -14.20 -2.57 -9.38
C GLY A 261 -12.80 -2.97 -9.84
N GLY A 262 -12.46 -4.25 -9.67
CA GLY A 262 -11.13 -4.77 -9.94
C GLY A 262 -10.93 -6.18 -9.39
N THR A 263 -9.74 -6.74 -9.60
CA THR A 263 -9.33 -8.03 -9.00
C THR A 263 -8.29 -7.75 -7.92
N TYR A 264 -8.47 -8.34 -6.74
CA TYR A 264 -7.66 -8.03 -5.57
C TYR A 264 -7.26 -9.27 -4.79
N ASP A 265 -6.05 -9.24 -4.23
CA ASP A 265 -5.68 -9.98 -3.03
C ASP A 265 -6.05 -9.11 -1.82
N ILE A 266 -6.96 -9.58 -0.99
CA ILE A 266 -7.54 -8.81 0.12
C ILE A 266 -7.05 -9.39 1.44
N TRP A 267 -6.54 -8.51 2.29
CA TRP A 267 -6.02 -8.86 3.61
C TRP A 267 -6.69 -8.03 4.69
N PHE A 268 -6.95 -8.66 5.83
CA PHE A 268 -7.52 -8.03 7.02
C PHE A 268 -6.87 -8.58 8.28
N ASN A 269 -6.56 -7.71 9.22
CA ASN A 269 -5.95 -8.06 10.50
C ASN A 269 -6.91 -7.74 11.64
N ASP A 270 -7.34 -8.74 12.39
CA ASP A 270 -8.32 -8.54 13.46
C ASP A 270 -7.70 -8.05 14.79
N LEU A 271 -6.36 -8.03 14.92
CA LEU A 271 -5.67 -7.49 16.10
C LEU A 271 -5.72 -5.97 16.15
N ASP A 272 -5.64 -5.33 14.99
CA ASP A 272 -5.60 -3.86 14.87
C ASP A 272 -6.63 -3.28 13.90
N GLY A 273 -7.41 -4.13 13.22
CA GLY A 273 -8.49 -3.74 12.31
C GLY A 273 -8.00 -3.22 10.95
N ARG A 274 -6.71 -3.36 10.62
CA ARG A 274 -6.18 -2.90 9.35
C ARG A 274 -6.60 -3.81 8.19
N TYR A 275 -6.87 -3.19 7.04
CA TYR A 275 -7.15 -3.89 5.80
C TYR A 275 -6.34 -3.33 4.64
N ILE A 276 -6.11 -4.18 3.64
CA ILE A 276 -5.55 -3.77 2.36
C ILE A 276 -6.11 -4.62 1.21
N PHE A 277 -6.37 -3.97 0.08
CA PHE A 277 -6.79 -4.56 -1.18
C PHE A 277 -5.63 -4.33 -2.16
N VAL A 278 -4.84 -5.37 -2.39
CA VAL A 278 -3.70 -5.37 -3.29
C VAL A 278 -4.21 -5.68 -4.70
N PRO A 279 -4.16 -4.73 -5.66
CA PRO A 279 -4.62 -4.99 -7.02
C PRO A 279 -3.79 -6.07 -7.70
N ILE A 280 -4.46 -6.98 -8.42
CA ILE A 280 -3.84 -7.99 -9.27
C ILE A 280 -3.98 -7.52 -10.71
N ASN A 281 -2.85 -7.35 -11.40
CA ASN A 281 -2.80 -6.94 -12.82
C ASN A 281 -2.79 -8.16 -13.76
#